data_AF-A0A847E2W8-F1
#
_entry.id   AF-A0A847E2W8-F1
#
_cell.length_a   1.000
_cell.length_b   1.000
_cell.length_c   1.000
_cell.angle_alpha   90.00
_cell.angle_beta   90.00
_cell.angle_gamma   90.00
#
_symmetry.space_group_name_H-M   'P 1'
#
loop_
_entity.id
_entity.type
_entity.pdbx_description
1 polymer ?
#
loop_
_entity_poly.entity_id
_entity_poly.type
_entity_poly.pdbx_seq_one_letter_code
_entity_poly.pdbx_strand_id
1 'polypeptide(L)'
;MICFFISFIIIFLFIVNVRIVPEKKEYIVERLGKYKVTWQNGIHVKVPFIDRIIGVISLKEKIKGFSLSKILTKDNKEVIIDLFVYFKIENSFKYFYENENPLLIINLLIENELRNLVRKIKS
;
A
#
# COMPACT_ATOMS: atom_id res chain seq x y z
N MET A 1 31.64 32.25 -19.08
CA MET A 1 31.48 30.80 -19.35
C MET A 1 31.05 30.00 -18.11
N ILE A 2 31.78 30.07 -16.99
CA ILE A 2 31.47 29.28 -15.78
C ILE A 2 30.06 29.51 -15.21
N CYS A 3 29.59 30.75 -15.10
CA CYS A 3 28.23 31.03 -14.61
C CYS A 3 27.13 30.44 -15.50
N PHE A 4 27.35 30.40 -16.82
CA PHE A 4 26.42 29.81 -17.79
C PHE A 4 26.35 28.28 -17.62
N PHE A 5 27.52 27.66 -17.40
CA PHE A 5 27.62 26.22 -17.16
C PHE A 5 26.95 25.80 -15.84
N ILE A 6 27.13 26.60 -14.78
CA ILE A 6 26.47 26.38 -13.48
C ILE A 6 24.96 26.55 -13.60
N SER A 7 24.48 27.57 -14.32
CA SER A 7 23.04 27.76 -14.54
C SER A 7 22.43 26.57 -15.29
N PHE A 8 23.12 26.07 -16.32
CA PHE A 8 22.69 24.90 -17.08
C PHE A 8 22.64 23.62 -16.22
N ILE A 9 23.63 23.40 -15.36
CA ILE A 9 23.67 22.24 -14.46
C ILE A 9 22.49 22.26 -13.47
N ILE A 10 22.14 23.44 -12.96
CA ILE A 10 21.04 23.62 -12.00
C ILE A 10 19.70 23.36 -12.69
N ILE A 11 19.48 23.94 -13.88
CA ILE A 11 18.27 23.69 -14.68
C ILE A 11 18.11 22.20 -14.98
N PHE A 12 19.21 21.53 -15.37
CA PHE A 12 19.20 20.11 -15.69
C PHE A 12 18.83 19.25 -14.47
N LEU A 13 19.40 19.58 -13.30
CA LEU A 13 19.03 18.94 -12.03
C LEU A 13 17.55 19.10 -11.71
N PHE A 14 16.94 20.26 -11.93
CA PHE A 14 15.51 20.45 -11.69
C PHE A 14 14.64 19.58 -12.62
N ILE A 15 14.95 19.54 -13.91
CA ILE A 15 14.15 18.81 -14.91
C ILE A 15 14.17 17.30 -14.64
N VAL A 16 15.33 16.73 -14.30
CA VAL A 16 15.49 15.29 -14.04
C VAL A 16 14.71 14.82 -12.79
N ASN A 17 14.39 15.75 -11.88
CA ASN A 17 13.71 15.45 -10.62
C ASN A 17 12.20 15.63 -10.65
N VAL A 18 11.63 16.02 -11.79
CA VAL A 18 10.19 16.02 -12.01
C VAL A 18 9.70 14.57 -12.10
N ARG A 19 8.68 14.23 -11.30
CA ARG A 19 8.03 12.93 -11.28
C ARG A 19 6.53 13.11 -11.44
N ILE A 20 5.97 12.31 -12.33
CA ILE A 20 4.54 12.27 -12.58
C ILE A 20 3.99 11.09 -11.80
N VAL A 21 3.08 11.37 -10.87
CA VAL A 21 2.35 10.35 -10.12
C VAL A 21 1.09 9.98 -10.93
N PRO A 22 0.98 8.73 -11.41
CA PRO A 22 -0.17 8.30 -12.19
C PRO A 22 -1.46 8.35 -11.36
N GLU A 23 -2.60 8.39 -12.04
CA GLU A 23 -3.90 8.31 -11.39
C GLU A 23 -4.06 7.00 -10.59
N LYS A 24 -4.78 7.08 -9.45
CA LYS A 24 -5.02 5.96 -8.51
C LYS A 24 -3.72 5.32 -7.97
N LYS A 25 -2.64 6.11 -7.92
CA LYS A 25 -1.41 5.78 -7.19
C LYS A 25 -1.02 6.92 -6.29
N GLU A 26 -0.41 6.57 -5.16
CA GLU A 26 0.16 7.52 -4.22
C GLU A 26 1.61 7.13 -3.92
N TYR A 27 2.49 8.12 -3.89
CA TYR A 27 3.92 7.93 -3.69
C TYR A 27 4.29 8.48 -2.33
N ILE A 28 4.91 7.66 -1.49
CA ILE A 28 5.31 8.07 -0.14
C ILE A 28 6.73 8.59 -0.21
N VAL A 29 6.91 9.82 0.26
CA VAL A 29 8.18 10.52 0.19
C VAL A 29 8.71 10.81 1.57
N GLU A 30 9.96 10.42 1.77
CA GLU A 30 10.73 10.65 2.97
C GLU A 30 11.83 11.67 2.71
N ARG A 31 12.18 12.41 3.76
CA ARG A 31 13.32 13.31 3.81
C ARG A 31 14.20 12.91 4.97
N LEU A 32 15.44 12.49 4.67
CA LEU A 32 16.42 12.08 5.69
C LEU A 32 15.86 11.06 6.71
N GLY A 33 15.05 10.11 6.24
CA GLY A 33 14.45 9.07 7.07
C GLY A 33 13.21 9.49 7.88
N LYS A 34 12.67 10.70 7.65
CA LYS A 34 11.39 11.12 8.22
C LYS A 34 10.34 11.25 7.12
N TYR A 35 9.10 10.91 7.44
CA TYR A 35 7.96 11.18 6.57
C TYR A 35 7.90 12.67 6.25
N LYS A 36 7.78 13.01 4.97
CA LYS A 36 7.60 14.38 4.50
C LYS A 36 6.17 14.58 4.02
N VAL A 37 5.78 13.79 3.02
CA VAL A 37 4.48 13.94 2.34
C VAL A 37 4.15 12.71 1.51
N THR A 38 2.86 12.44 1.35
CA THR A 38 2.33 11.51 0.36
C THR A 38 1.92 12.28 -0.88
N TRP A 39 2.54 11.99 -2.02
CA TRP A 39 2.17 12.59 -3.29
C TRP A 39 0.97 11.89 -3.91
N GLN A 40 -0.06 12.68 -4.17
CA GLN A 40 -1.26 12.27 -4.92
C GLN A 40 -1.04 12.42 -6.43
N ASN A 41 -2.06 12.12 -7.22
CA ASN A 41 -2.02 12.26 -8.68
C ASN A 41 -1.56 13.67 -9.09
N GLY A 42 -0.66 13.73 -10.07
CA GLY A 42 -0.14 15.00 -10.58
C GLY A 42 1.38 15.04 -10.72
N ILE A 43 1.88 16.25 -10.95
CA ILE A 43 3.31 16.50 -11.17
C ILE A 43 3.92 16.95 -9.85
N HIS A 44 4.95 16.24 -9.41
CA HIS A 44 5.68 16.53 -8.17
C HIS A 44 7.17 16.65 -8.48
N VAL A 45 7.85 17.53 -7.76
CA VAL A 45 9.29 17.73 -7.89
C VAL A 45 9.98 17.26 -6.62
N LYS A 46 10.92 16.33 -6.77
CA LYS A 46 11.70 15.82 -5.65
C LYS A 46 12.95 16.68 -5.46
N VAL A 47 13.36 16.92 -4.22
CA VAL A 47 14.69 17.49 -3.98
C VAL A 47 15.72 16.37 -4.16
N PRO A 48 16.66 16.49 -5.11
CA PRO A 48 17.68 15.46 -5.32
C PRO A 48 18.50 15.25 -4.05
N PHE A 49 18.98 14.02 -3.84
CA PHE A 49 19.77 13.57 -2.69
C PHE A 49 19.06 13.53 -1.33
N ILE A 50 18.13 14.45 -1.05
CA ILE A 50 17.48 14.56 0.26
C ILE A 50 16.13 13.81 0.30
N ASP A 51 15.32 13.97 -0.75
CA ASP A 51 13.99 13.36 -0.83
C ASP A 51 14.07 11.97 -1.50
N ARG A 52 13.51 10.95 -0.86
CA ARG A 52 13.45 9.56 -1.35
C ARG A 52 12.01 9.08 -1.41
N ILE A 53 11.63 8.45 -2.54
CA ILE A 53 10.36 7.74 -2.64
C ILE A 53 10.57 6.36 -2.04
N ILE A 54 9.89 6.06 -0.92
CA ILE A 54 10.06 4.80 -0.19
C ILE A 54 9.04 3.74 -0.62
N GLY A 55 7.85 4.18 -1.02
CA GLY A 55 6.75 3.29 -1.37
C GLY A 55 5.86 3.87 -2.45
N VAL A 56 5.32 2.98 -3.29
CA VAL A 56 4.29 3.31 -4.26
C VAL A 56 3.07 2.45 -3.96
N ILE A 57 1.98 3.10 -3.58
CA ILE A 57 0.73 2.44 -3.21
C ILE A 57 -0.28 2.65 -4.33
N SER A 58 -1.01 1.59 -4.68
CA SER A 58 -2.13 1.71 -5.60
C SER A 58 -3.44 1.76 -4.82
N LEU A 59 -4.25 2.77 -5.15
CA LEU A 59 -5.60 3.00 -4.61
C LEU A 59 -6.67 2.22 -5.39
N LYS A 60 -6.27 1.39 -6.36
CA LYS A 60 -7.20 0.54 -7.11
C LYS A 60 -7.77 -0.55 -6.18
N GLU A 61 -9.01 -0.92 -6.43
CA GLU A 61 -9.63 -2.07 -5.78
C GLU A 61 -8.87 -3.34 -6.14
N LYS A 62 -8.66 -4.17 -5.12
CA LYS A 62 -7.97 -5.45 -5.21
C LYS A 62 -8.91 -6.54 -4.73
N ILE A 63 -8.81 -7.69 -5.38
CA ILE A 63 -9.55 -8.90 -5.02
C ILE A 63 -8.55 -9.85 -4.38
N LYS A 64 -8.93 -10.42 -3.24
CA LYS A 64 -8.16 -11.50 -2.62
C LYS A 64 -9.07 -12.65 -2.26
N GLY A 65 -8.72 -13.83 -2.76
CA GLY A 65 -9.38 -15.08 -2.41
C GLY A 65 -8.83 -15.64 -1.10
N PHE A 66 -9.72 -16.18 -0.28
CA PHE A 66 -9.44 -16.92 0.93
C PHE A 66 -10.14 -18.28 0.82
N SER A 67 -9.40 -19.35 1.06
CA SER A 67 -9.92 -20.71 1.07
C SER A 67 -9.63 -21.32 2.43
N LEU A 68 -10.67 -21.73 3.14
CA LEU A 68 -10.56 -22.43 4.41
C LEU A 68 -11.05 -23.86 4.23
N SER A 69 -10.09 -24.77 4.16
CA SER A 69 -10.38 -26.20 4.11
C SER A 69 -10.46 -26.75 5.55
N LYS A 70 -11.45 -27.62 5.81
CA LYS A 70 -11.56 -28.44 7.03
C LYS A 70 -11.84 -27.64 8.32
N ILE A 71 -12.90 -26.84 8.34
CA ILE A 71 -13.41 -26.27 9.60
C ILE A 71 -14.56 -27.14 10.11
N LEU A 72 -14.47 -27.55 11.38
CA LEU A 72 -15.56 -28.21 12.07
C LEU A 72 -16.61 -27.17 12.49
N THR A 73 -17.82 -27.38 12.03
CA THR A 73 -19.02 -26.65 12.48
C THR A 73 -19.39 -27.04 13.91
N LYS A 74 -20.36 -26.33 14.50
CA LYS A 74 -20.84 -26.63 15.86
C LYS A 74 -21.34 -28.07 16.02
N ASP A 75 -21.90 -28.64 14.95
CA ASP A 75 -22.46 -29.99 14.92
C ASP A 75 -21.44 -31.03 14.45
N ASN A 76 -20.14 -30.71 14.53
CA ASN A 76 -19.02 -31.59 14.20
C ASN A 76 -19.02 -32.09 12.75
N LYS A 77 -19.65 -31.34 11.83
CA LYS A 77 -19.55 -31.56 10.38
C LYS A 77 -18.39 -30.75 9.81
N GLU A 78 -17.62 -31.35 8.91
CA GLU A 78 -16.57 -30.67 8.17
C GLU A 78 -17.16 -29.86 7.02
N VAL A 79 -16.75 -28.59 6.91
CA VAL A 79 -17.14 -27.70 5.81
C VAL A 79 -15.90 -27.08 5.19
N ILE A 80 -15.96 -26.88 3.88
CA ILE A 80 -14.99 -26.13 3.08
C ILE A 80 -15.65 -24.83 2.66
N ILE A 81 -14.94 -23.71 2.83
CA ILE A 81 -15.47 -22.38 2.52
C ILE A 81 -14.47 -21.61 1.67
N ASP A 82 -14.97 -21.14 0.54
CA ASP A 82 -14.27 -20.23 -0.36
C ASP A 82 -14.90 -18.85 -0.28
N LEU A 83 -14.06 -17.82 -0.11
CA LEU A 83 -14.47 -16.43 0.02
C LEU A 83 -13.60 -15.53 -0.86
N PHE A 84 -14.20 -14.49 -1.43
CA PHE A 84 -13.48 -13.39 -2.05
C PHE A 84 -13.73 -12.09 -1.29
N VAL A 85 -12.66 -11.38 -0.97
CA VAL A 85 -12.71 -10.06 -0.31
C VAL A 85 -12.21 -9.00 -1.28
N TYR A 86 -13.04 -7.98 -1.48
CA TYR A 86 -12.71 -6.79 -2.25
C TYR A 86 -12.27 -5.69 -1.27
N PHE A 87 -11.09 -5.13 -1.48
CA PHE A 87 -10.58 -4.05 -0.64
C PHE A 87 -9.81 -3.02 -1.44
N LYS A 88 -9.78 -1.78 -0.94
CA LYS A 88 -8.94 -0.70 -1.45
C LYS A 88 -8.25 -0.01 -0.28
N ILE A 89 -7.11 0.60 -0.55
CA ILE A 89 -6.37 1.37 0.45
C ILE A 89 -6.96 2.77 0.47
N GLU A 90 -7.47 3.18 1.63
CA GLU A 90 -8.03 4.53 1.83
C GLU A 90 -6.96 5.53 2.22
N ASN A 91 -6.04 5.14 3.10
CA ASN A 91 -4.96 5.99 3.58
C ASN A 91 -3.59 5.32 3.40
N SER A 92 -2.82 5.81 2.42
CA SER A 92 -1.49 5.30 2.10
C SER A 92 -0.46 5.53 3.21
N PHE A 93 -0.56 6.64 3.95
CA PHE A 93 0.35 6.93 5.05
C PHE A 93 0.20 5.88 6.16
N LYS A 94 -1.04 5.65 6.61
CA LYS A 94 -1.33 4.65 7.65
C LYS A 94 -0.93 3.25 7.22
N TYR A 95 -1.26 2.90 5.98
CA TYR A 95 -0.90 1.60 5.40
C TYR A 95 0.60 1.32 5.45
N PHE A 96 1.44 2.33 5.26
CA PHE A 96 2.90 2.15 5.19
C PHE A 96 3.61 2.32 6.54
N TYR A 97 3.17 3.24 7.40
CA TYR A 97 3.88 3.57 8.64
C TYR A 97 3.30 2.93 9.91
N GLU A 98 1.98 2.68 9.96
CA GLU A 98 1.38 2.11 11.17
C GLU A 98 1.60 0.59 11.26
N ASN A 99 1.86 -0.08 10.13
CA ASN A 99 1.96 -1.53 10.07
C ASN A 99 3.16 -1.96 9.22
N GLU A 100 4.02 -2.83 9.75
CA GLU A 100 5.14 -3.39 8.98
C GLU A 100 4.68 -4.24 7.79
N ASN A 101 3.64 -5.06 7.98
CA ASN A 101 3.09 -5.97 6.98
C ASN A 101 1.55 -6.01 7.04
N PRO A 102 0.85 -4.93 6.62
CA PRO A 102 -0.61 -4.82 6.74
C PRO A 102 -1.35 -5.97 6.05
N LEU A 103 -0.86 -6.43 4.89
CA LEU A 103 -1.47 -7.53 4.15
C LEU A 103 -1.41 -8.87 4.88
N LEU A 104 -0.38 -9.11 5.69
CA LEU A 104 -0.26 -10.33 6.47
C LEU A 104 -1.22 -10.30 7.66
N ILE A 105 -1.27 -9.17 8.37
CA ILE A 105 -2.19 -8.95 9.50
C ILE A 105 -3.64 -9.11 9.04
N ILE A 106 -4.02 -8.50 7.92
CA ILE A 106 -5.36 -8.62 7.36
C ILE A 106 -5.72 -10.09 7.08
N ASN A 107 -4.79 -10.90 6.55
CA ASN A 107 -5.08 -12.32 6.29
C ASN A 107 -5.34 -13.09 7.58
N LEU A 108 -4.49 -12.89 8.59
CA LEU A 108 -4.64 -13.57 9.88
C LEU A 108 -5.94 -13.19 10.56
N LEU A 109 -6.33 -11.91 10.53
CA LEU A 109 -7.58 -11.44 11.09
C LEU A 109 -8.79 -12.05 10.36
N ILE A 110 -8.77 -12.05 9.02
CA ILE A 110 -9.85 -12.66 8.23
C ILE A 110 -9.94 -14.17 8.49
N GLU A 111 -8.82 -14.90 8.48
CA GLU A 111 -8.80 -16.34 8.74
C GLU A 111 -9.34 -16.68 10.14
N ASN A 112 -8.94 -15.91 11.15
CA ASN A 112 -9.43 -16.08 12.53
C ASN A 112 -10.92 -15.78 12.65
N GLU A 113 -11.38 -14.68 12.05
CA GLU A 113 -12.79 -14.29 12.13
C GLU A 113 -13.69 -15.27 11.37
N LEU A 114 -13.26 -15.73 10.19
CA LEU A 114 -13.96 -16.77 9.46
C LEU A 114 -14.04 -18.06 10.27
N ARG A 115 -12.93 -18.50 10.87
CA ARG A 115 -12.94 -19.69 11.76
C ARG A 115 -13.91 -19.51 12.94
N ASN A 116 -13.99 -18.31 13.51
CA ASN A 116 -14.90 -18.01 14.61
C ASN A 116 -16.37 -18.00 14.18
N LEU A 117 -16.69 -17.42 13.03
CA LEU A 117 -18.04 -17.41 12.48
C LEU A 117 -18.53 -18.81 12.14
N VAL A 118 -17.70 -19.63 11.49
CA VAL A 118 -18.07 -21.01 11.12
C VAL A 118 -18.35 -21.88 12.33
N ARG A 119 -17.60 -21.71 13.42
CA ARG A 119 -17.88 -22.39 14.69
C ARG A 119 -19.23 -22.02 15.30
N LYS A 120 -19.76 -20.83 15.01
CA LYS A 120 -21.07 -20.37 15.49
C LYS A 120 -22.22 -20.87 14.60
N ILE A 121 -21.95 -21.22 13.35
CA ILE A 121 -22.96 -21.77 12.45
C ILE A 121 -23.37 -23.15 12.97
N LYS A 122 -24.65 -23.28 13.28
CA LYS A 122 -25.33 -24.56 13.49
C LYS A 122 -25.89 -25.00 12.14
N SER A 123 -25.55 -26.19 11.68
CA SER A 123 -26.06 -26.77 10.45
C SER A 123 -27.24 -27.68 10.71
#